data_AF-A0A933YJF5-F1
#
_entry.id   AF-A0A933YJF5-F1
#
_cell.length_a   1.000
_cell.length_b   1.000
_cell.length_c   1.000
_cell.angle_alpha   90.00
_cell.angle_beta   90.00
_cell.angle_gamma   90.00
#
_symmetry.space_group_name_H-M   'P 1'
#
loop_
_entity.id
_entity.type
_entity.pdbx_description
1 polymer ?
#
loop_
_entity_poly.entity_id
_entity_poly.type
_entity_poly.pdbx_seq_one_letter_code
_entity_poly.pdbx_strand_id
1 'polypeptide(L)'
;MTITLHQVLRLLVLTISGMVASVVVGLLVYGGSVFQPQSVSFAFVSFGLSGAFIFAFYHVRGLSETITAAVVVSAIQFIVGTSWFPLLNALLWSFGVNLPMVGLAFIFEKRLAHFKQAKFIVVGLVYGAMFVLLTLLVAALSGVDLLPARLFRDNFLDGLFIGLGLGLGIEAGEAFLHSIEIHRETRTGVKHA
;
A
#
# COMPACT_ATOMS: atom_id res chain seq x y z
N MET A 1 24.98 -2.76 -5.84
CA MET A 1 24.03 -3.10 -6.93
C MET A 1 23.54 -1.79 -7.55
N THR A 2 23.91 -1.50 -8.80
CA THR A 2 23.57 -0.23 -9.47
C THR A 2 22.09 -0.22 -9.88
N ILE A 3 21.36 0.84 -9.53
CA ILE A 3 19.98 1.07 -9.97
C ILE A 3 20.03 1.65 -11.39
N THR A 4 19.29 1.07 -12.32
CA THR A 4 19.17 1.61 -13.68
C THR A 4 18.06 2.65 -13.77
N LEU A 5 18.18 3.60 -14.69
CA LEU A 5 17.14 4.63 -14.91
C LEU A 5 15.77 4.01 -15.20
N HIS A 6 15.72 2.89 -15.94
CA HIS A 6 14.49 2.15 -16.23
C HIS A 6 13.82 1.62 -14.95
N GLN A 7 14.61 1.08 -14.01
CA GLN A 7 14.09 0.62 -12.73
C GLN A 7 13.55 1.77 -11.88
N VAL A 8 14.22 2.93 -11.86
CA VAL A 8 13.72 4.12 -11.16
C VAL A 8 12.38 4.57 -11.73
N LEU A 9 12.25 4.61 -13.06
CA LEU A 9 11.01 5.01 -13.71
C LEU A 9 9.87 4.04 -13.41
N ARG A 10 10.11 2.72 -13.46
CA ARG A 10 9.10 1.73 -13.06
C ARG A 10 8.67 1.91 -11.60
N LEU A 11 9.62 2.12 -10.67
CA LEU A 11 9.33 2.39 -9.26
C LEU A 11 8.44 3.62 -9.10
N LEU A 12 8.79 4.72 -9.77
CA LEU A 12 8.04 5.97 -9.71
C LEU A 12 6.63 5.82 -10.25
N VAL A 13 6.46 5.19 -11.42
CA VAL A 13 5.15 4.99 -12.04
C VAL A 13 4.24 4.18 -11.13
N LEU A 14 4.71 3.03 -10.62
CA LEU A 14 3.89 2.18 -9.74
C LEU A 14 3.52 2.89 -8.43
N THR A 15 4.47 3.61 -7.84
CA THR A 15 4.24 4.37 -6.60
C THR A 15 3.21 5.48 -6.83
N ILE A 16 3.36 6.26 -7.91
CA ILE A 16 2.44 7.34 -8.25
C ILE A 16 1.06 6.80 -8.57
N SER A 17 0.95 5.70 -9.34
CA SER A 17 -0.35 5.10 -9.65
C SER A 17 -1.09 4.62 -8.41
N GLY A 18 -0.39 3.94 -7.48
CA GLY A 18 -0.98 3.54 -6.19
C GLY A 18 -1.37 4.73 -5.31
N MET A 19 -0.54 5.78 -5.26
CA MET A 19 -0.84 7.02 -4.55
C MET A 19 -2.06 7.73 -5.14
N VAL A 20 -2.11 7.90 -6.46
CA VAL A 20 -3.22 8.56 -7.16
C VAL A 20 -4.52 7.81 -6.94
N ALA A 21 -4.51 6.47 -7.01
CA ALA A 21 -5.69 5.68 -6.71
C ALA A 21 -6.16 5.89 -5.27
N SER A 22 -5.23 5.93 -4.30
CA SER A 22 -5.53 6.21 -2.90
C SER A 22 -6.10 7.62 -2.68
N VAL A 23 -5.56 8.63 -3.37
CA VAL A 23 -6.09 10.01 -3.33
C VAL A 23 -7.48 10.07 -3.94
N VAL A 24 -7.71 9.45 -5.10
CA VAL A 24 -9.01 9.44 -5.79
C VAL A 24 -10.06 8.77 -4.91
N VAL A 25 -9.78 7.58 -4.38
CA VAL A 25 -10.70 6.87 -3.49
C VAL A 25 -10.94 7.69 -2.22
N GLY A 26 -9.89 8.27 -1.62
CA GLY A 26 -10.02 9.16 -0.47
C GLY A 26 -10.92 10.36 -0.77
N LEU A 27 -10.77 11.01 -1.92
CA LEU A 27 -11.61 12.14 -2.34
C LEU A 27 -13.08 11.73 -2.50
N LEU A 28 -13.36 10.53 -3.02
CA LEU A 28 -14.72 10.02 -3.19
C LEU A 28 -15.41 9.73 -1.85
N VAL A 29 -14.67 9.25 -0.86
CA VAL A 29 -15.22 8.87 0.46
C VAL A 29 -15.26 10.06 1.42
N TYR A 30 -14.23 10.90 1.39
CA TYR A 30 -13.94 11.90 2.43
C TYR A 30 -13.89 13.34 1.93
N GLY A 31 -14.03 13.57 0.64
CA GLY A 31 -13.93 14.89 0.03
C GLY A 31 -12.58 15.56 0.32
N GLY A 32 -12.57 16.89 0.44
CA GLY A 32 -11.35 17.67 0.65
C GLY A 32 -10.61 17.43 1.97
N SER A 33 -11.19 16.68 2.91
CA SER A 33 -10.55 16.40 4.20
C SER A 33 -9.28 15.54 4.06
N VAL A 34 -9.11 14.82 2.95
CA VAL A 34 -7.88 14.06 2.64
C VAL A 34 -6.61 14.91 2.58
N PHE A 35 -6.72 16.23 2.45
CA PHE A 35 -5.59 17.16 2.46
C PHE A 35 -5.34 17.80 3.82
N GLN A 36 -6.13 17.44 4.85
CA GLN A 36 -5.99 17.95 6.21
C GLN A 36 -5.10 16.99 7.03
N PRO A 37 -3.85 17.35 7.37
CA PRO A 37 -2.90 16.40 7.95
C PRO A 37 -3.33 15.74 9.26
N GLN A 38 -4.18 16.41 10.04
CA GLN A 38 -4.68 15.90 11.32
C GLN A 38 -5.96 15.05 11.20
N SER A 39 -6.47 14.83 9.99
CA SER A 39 -7.70 14.06 9.77
C SER A 39 -7.42 12.56 9.61
N VAL A 40 -8.40 11.74 9.98
CA VAL A 40 -8.39 10.29 9.72
C VAL A 40 -8.32 10.00 8.22
N SER A 41 -8.94 10.86 7.41
CA SER A 41 -8.95 10.78 5.95
C SER A 41 -7.60 11.09 5.30
N PHE A 42 -6.74 11.88 5.94
CA PHE A 42 -5.34 12.01 5.52
C PHE A 42 -4.54 10.74 5.86
N ALA A 43 -4.81 10.14 7.03
CA ALA A 43 -4.18 8.87 7.40
C ALA A 43 -4.48 7.77 6.36
N PHE A 44 -5.72 7.67 5.88
CA PHE A 44 -6.12 6.80 4.78
C PHE A 44 -5.20 6.92 3.56
N VAL A 45 -4.98 8.14 3.05
CA VAL A 45 -4.12 8.38 1.88
C VAL A 45 -2.66 8.07 2.19
N SER A 46 -2.21 8.37 3.41
CA SER A 46 -0.83 8.10 3.84
C SER A 46 -0.51 6.59 3.87
N PHE A 47 -1.44 5.74 4.33
CA PHE A 47 -1.28 4.29 4.28
C PHE A 47 -1.31 3.78 2.84
N GLY A 48 -2.16 4.35 1.98
CA GLY A 48 -2.16 4.05 0.55
C GLY A 48 -0.81 4.34 -0.11
N LEU A 49 -0.19 5.48 0.21
CA LEU A 49 1.16 5.83 -0.26
C LEU A 49 2.23 4.86 0.27
N SER A 50 2.21 4.57 1.58
CA SER A 50 3.15 3.62 2.21
C SER A 50 3.09 2.25 1.54
N GLY A 51 1.87 1.72 1.37
CA GLY A 51 1.64 0.46 0.67
C GLY A 51 2.16 0.49 -0.77
N ALA A 52 1.90 1.57 -1.51
CA ALA A 52 2.36 1.71 -2.90
C ALA A 52 3.88 1.69 -3.02
N PHE A 53 4.57 2.34 -2.07
CA PHE A 53 6.02 2.39 -2.01
C PHE A 53 6.63 1.00 -1.77
N ILE A 54 6.16 0.30 -0.73
CA ILE A 54 6.62 -1.05 -0.38
C ILE A 54 6.38 -2.00 -1.55
N PHE A 55 5.22 -1.88 -2.17
CA PHE A 55 4.82 -2.74 -3.26
C PHE A 55 5.64 -2.50 -4.54
N ALA A 56 5.89 -1.25 -4.89
CA ALA A 56 6.74 -0.91 -6.04
C ALA A 56 8.14 -1.52 -5.89
N PHE A 57 8.72 -1.46 -4.68
CA PHE A 57 10.02 -2.08 -4.39
C PHE A 57 9.99 -3.60 -4.53
N TYR A 58 8.93 -4.25 -4.05
CA TYR A 58 8.74 -5.68 -4.28
C TYR A 58 8.75 -6.04 -5.76
N HIS A 59 7.99 -5.32 -6.56
CA HIS A 59 7.85 -5.65 -7.97
C HIS A 59 9.14 -5.41 -8.78
N VAL A 60 9.89 -4.35 -8.48
CA VAL A 60 11.06 -3.97 -9.30
C VAL A 60 12.37 -4.61 -8.80
N ARG A 61 12.51 -4.82 -7.49
CA ARG A 61 13.77 -5.21 -6.84
C ARG A 61 13.71 -6.53 -6.08
N GLY A 62 12.51 -7.09 -5.89
CA GLY A 62 12.29 -8.37 -5.22
C GLY A 62 12.29 -8.27 -3.69
N LEU A 63 12.26 -9.44 -3.06
CA LEU A 63 11.92 -9.59 -1.65
C LEU A 63 12.86 -8.90 -0.66
N SER A 64 14.18 -9.00 -0.85
CA SER A 64 15.16 -8.43 0.10
C SER A 64 15.00 -6.91 0.21
N GLU A 65 14.76 -6.24 -0.91
CA GLU A 65 14.60 -4.78 -0.96
C GLU A 65 13.20 -4.36 -0.50
N THR A 66 12.22 -5.25 -0.59
CA THR A 66 10.88 -5.06 0.00
C THR A 66 10.95 -5.00 1.52
N ILE A 67 11.75 -5.87 2.14
CA ILE A 67 11.94 -5.86 3.59
C ILE A 67 12.52 -4.52 4.02
N THR A 68 13.60 -4.08 3.36
CA THR A 68 14.22 -2.78 3.63
C THR A 68 13.22 -1.64 3.43
N ALA A 69 12.48 -1.63 2.32
CA ALA A 69 11.46 -0.62 2.06
C ALA A 69 10.36 -0.62 3.13
N ALA A 70 9.84 -1.78 3.52
CA ALA A 70 8.83 -1.90 4.56
C ALA A 70 9.34 -1.37 5.91
N VAL A 71 10.58 -1.71 6.30
CA VAL A 71 11.18 -1.21 7.54
C VAL A 71 11.39 0.31 7.49
N VAL A 72 11.94 0.83 6.41
CA VAL A 72 12.22 2.28 6.26
C VAL A 72 10.93 3.09 6.22
N VAL A 73 9.94 2.67 5.42
CA VAL A 73 8.62 3.32 5.35
C VAL A 73 7.94 3.27 6.72
N SER A 74 7.98 2.13 7.41
CA SER A 74 7.44 2.01 8.77
C SER A 74 8.15 2.92 9.76
N ALA A 75 9.48 3.07 9.66
CA ALA A 75 10.23 3.96 10.54
C ALA A 75 9.88 5.43 10.31
N ILE A 76 9.76 5.86 9.05
CA ILE A 76 9.32 7.22 8.71
C ILE A 76 7.90 7.46 9.21
N GLN A 77 6.99 6.52 8.93
CA GLN A 77 5.60 6.61 9.36
C GLN A 77 5.46 6.62 10.89
N PHE A 78 6.32 5.89 11.59
CA PHE A 78 6.39 5.89 13.04
C PHE A 78 6.85 7.26 13.57
N ILE A 79 7.96 7.80 13.07
CA ILE A 79 8.48 9.11 13.49
C ILE A 79 7.41 10.18 13.28
N VAL A 80 6.78 10.21 12.11
CA VAL A 80 5.69 11.16 11.82
C VAL A 80 4.49 10.90 12.74
N GLY A 81 4.08 9.63 12.87
CA GLY A 81 2.91 9.22 13.66
C GLY A 81 3.04 9.51 15.16
N THR A 82 4.25 9.51 15.72
CA THR A 82 4.46 9.87 17.14
C THR A 82 4.11 11.32 17.46
N SER A 83 4.03 12.19 16.46
CA SER A 83 3.57 13.57 16.66
C SER A 83 2.05 13.68 16.81
N TRP A 84 1.29 12.65 16.45
CA TRP A 84 -0.19 12.67 16.43
C TRP A 84 -0.83 11.60 17.33
N PHE A 85 -0.14 10.50 17.59
CA PHE A 85 -0.68 9.37 18.33
C PHE A 85 0.22 8.97 19.50
N PRO A 86 -0.33 8.31 20.54
CA PRO A 86 0.46 7.66 21.56
C PRO A 86 1.50 6.73 20.94
N LEU A 87 2.68 6.65 21.56
CA LEU A 87 3.84 5.90 21.06
C LEU A 87 3.49 4.45 20.66
N LEU A 88 2.70 3.76 21.50
CA LEU A 88 2.28 2.38 21.25
C LEU A 88 1.40 2.27 19.99
N ASN A 89 0.47 3.21 19.79
CA ASN A 89 -0.43 3.20 18.64
C ASN A 89 0.33 3.52 17.35
N ALA A 90 1.23 4.51 17.39
CA ALA A 90 2.11 4.84 16.28
C ALA A 90 2.96 3.63 15.87
N LEU A 91 3.48 2.88 16.85
CA LEU A 91 4.28 1.67 16.60
C LEU A 91 3.44 0.55 15.97
N LEU A 92 2.28 0.24 16.56
CA LEU A 92 1.39 -0.81 16.08
C LEU A 92 0.88 -0.54 14.67
N TRP A 93 0.50 0.69 14.35
CA TRP A 93 0.02 1.01 13.01
C TRP A 93 1.13 1.07 11.97
N SER A 94 2.28 1.67 12.31
CA SER A 94 3.37 1.83 11.33
C SER A 94 4.02 0.50 10.96
N PHE A 95 4.34 -0.34 11.94
CA PHE A 95 4.98 -1.63 11.68
C PHE A 95 3.97 -2.75 11.50
N GLY A 96 2.87 -2.74 12.24
CA GLY A 96 1.88 -3.81 12.17
C GLY A 96 1.14 -3.85 10.84
N VAL A 97 0.91 -2.72 10.17
CA VAL A 97 0.24 -2.73 8.85
C VAL A 97 1.23 -3.09 7.73
N ASN A 98 2.47 -2.60 7.82
CA ASN A 98 3.46 -2.71 6.74
C ASN A 98 4.29 -4.01 6.79
N LEU A 99 4.65 -4.55 7.96
CA LEU A 99 5.43 -5.80 8.04
C LEU A 99 4.69 -7.05 7.53
N PRO A 100 3.37 -7.21 7.72
CA PRO A 100 2.63 -8.30 7.08
C PRO A 100 2.72 -8.29 5.56
N MET A 101 2.95 -7.14 4.91
CA MET A 101 3.20 -7.09 3.46
C MET A 101 4.45 -7.84 3.07
N VAL A 102 5.48 -7.82 3.91
CA VAL A 102 6.68 -8.64 3.70
C VAL A 102 6.29 -10.12 3.76
N GLY A 103 5.53 -10.53 4.78
CA GLY A 103 5.05 -11.90 4.91
C GLY A 103 4.23 -12.37 3.70
N LEU A 104 3.35 -11.50 3.19
CA LEU A 104 2.64 -11.76 1.95
C LEU A 104 3.56 -11.86 0.76
N ALA A 105 4.52 -10.96 0.59
CA ALA A 105 5.49 -11.02 -0.50
C ALA A 105 6.23 -12.38 -0.51
N PHE A 106 6.60 -12.91 0.66
CA PHE A 106 7.13 -14.27 0.80
C PHE A 106 6.15 -15.36 0.36
N ILE A 107 4.88 -15.27 0.77
CA ILE A 107 3.83 -16.23 0.37
C ILE A 107 3.55 -16.14 -1.14
N PHE A 108 3.60 -14.95 -1.72
CA PHE A 108 3.41 -14.71 -3.13
C PHE A 108 4.51 -15.36 -3.96
N GLU A 109 5.77 -15.13 -3.61
CA GLU A 109 6.89 -15.77 -4.30
C GLU A 109 6.85 -17.29 -4.19
N LYS A 110 6.45 -17.85 -3.02
CA LYS A 110 6.47 -19.30 -2.82
C LYS A 110 5.24 -20.05 -3.32
N ARG A 111 4.04 -19.46 -3.28
CA ARG A 111 2.77 -20.20 -3.48
C ARG A 111 1.77 -19.55 -4.42
N LEU A 112 1.74 -18.22 -4.53
CA LEU A 112 0.71 -17.52 -5.34
C LEU A 112 1.23 -16.99 -6.67
N ALA A 113 2.46 -17.34 -7.07
CA ALA A 113 3.06 -16.95 -8.37
C ALA A 113 2.20 -17.29 -9.60
N HIS A 114 1.25 -18.22 -9.48
CA HIS A 114 0.28 -18.56 -10.54
C HIS A 114 -0.73 -17.44 -10.83
N PHE A 115 -1.07 -16.59 -9.87
CA PHE A 115 -2.04 -15.51 -10.05
C PHE A 115 -1.36 -14.25 -10.60
N LYS A 116 -1.08 -14.21 -11.91
CA LYS A 116 -0.31 -13.11 -12.51
C LYS A 116 -0.95 -11.71 -12.38
N GLN A 117 -2.28 -11.61 -12.51
CA GLN A 117 -3.03 -10.35 -12.49
C GLN A 117 -3.74 -10.10 -11.15
N ALA A 118 -4.43 -11.08 -10.57
CA ALA A 118 -5.14 -10.86 -9.30
C ALA A 118 -4.23 -10.65 -8.07
N LYS A 119 -2.90 -10.85 -8.20
CA LYS A 119 -1.96 -10.78 -7.08
C LYS A 119 -2.01 -9.43 -6.35
N PHE A 120 -2.08 -8.31 -7.06
CA PHE A 120 -2.03 -6.99 -6.43
C PHE A 120 -3.33 -6.65 -5.70
N ILE A 121 -4.47 -7.10 -6.22
CA ILE A 121 -5.76 -6.99 -5.54
C ILE A 121 -5.75 -7.78 -4.24
N VAL A 122 -5.22 -9.02 -4.25
CA VAL A 122 -5.15 -9.84 -3.04
C VAL A 122 -4.20 -9.22 -2.00
N VAL A 123 -3.02 -8.74 -2.42
CA VAL A 123 -2.10 -8.03 -1.51
C VAL A 123 -2.77 -6.80 -0.91
N GLY A 124 -3.42 -5.98 -1.74
CA GLY A 124 -4.16 -4.82 -1.30
C GLY A 124 -5.25 -5.18 -0.28
N LEU A 125 -6.07 -6.19 -0.56
CA LEU A 125 -7.11 -6.64 0.37
C LEU A 125 -6.57 -7.09 1.72
N VAL A 126 -5.44 -7.82 1.75
CA VAL A 126 -4.84 -8.21 3.02
C VAL A 126 -4.23 -7.00 3.73
N TYR A 127 -3.65 -6.04 3.01
CA TYR A 127 -3.18 -4.78 3.60
C TYR A 127 -4.33 -4.04 4.28
N GLY A 128 -5.46 -3.93 3.58
CA GLY A 128 -6.72 -3.40 4.12
C GLY A 128 -7.20 -4.15 5.35
N ALA A 129 -7.22 -5.49 5.31
CA ALA A 129 -7.63 -6.32 6.44
C ALA A 129 -6.72 -6.13 7.65
N MET A 130 -5.40 -6.02 7.47
CA MET A 130 -4.46 -5.76 8.55
C MET A 130 -4.71 -4.39 9.20
N PHE A 131 -5.01 -3.37 8.40
CA PHE A 131 -5.43 -2.07 8.92
C PHE A 131 -6.67 -2.20 9.81
N VAL A 132 -7.73 -2.87 9.35
CA VAL A 132 -8.96 -3.09 10.14
C VAL A 132 -8.64 -3.81 11.45
N LEU A 133 -7.94 -4.94 11.38
CA LEU A 133 -7.65 -5.79 12.54
C LEU A 133 -6.80 -5.06 13.59
N LEU A 134 -5.82 -4.27 13.17
CA LEU A 134 -4.97 -3.50 14.09
C LEU A 134 -5.72 -2.34 14.72
N THR A 135 -6.61 -1.67 13.99
CA THR A 135 -7.49 -0.64 14.58
C THR A 135 -8.39 -1.25 15.65
N LEU A 136 -8.94 -2.44 15.42
CA LEU A 136 -9.75 -3.16 16.41
C LEU A 136 -8.92 -3.61 17.62
N LEU A 137 -7.70 -4.10 17.39
CA LEU A 137 -6.78 -4.48 18.47
C LEU A 137 -6.42 -3.27 19.35
N VAL A 138 -6.08 -2.13 18.74
CA VAL A 138 -5.78 -0.88 19.48
C VAL A 138 -6.98 -0.42 20.28
N ALA A 139 -8.20 -0.51 19.73
CA ALA A 139 -9.42 -0.17 20.46
C ALA A 139 -9.65 -1.09 21.68
N ALA A 140 -9.44 -2.41 21.52
CA ALA A 140 -9.54 -3.36 22.62
C ALA A 140 -8.48 -3.10 23.71
N LEU A 141 -7.22 -2.85 23.32
CA LEU A 141 -6.13 -2.52 24.26
C LEU A 141 -6.36 -1.18 24.97
N SER A 142 -7.10 -0.26 24.37
CA SER A 142 -7.44 1.04 24.94
C SER A 142 -8.66 0.99 25.87
N GLY A 143 -9.23 -0.19 26.13
CA GLY A 143 -10.37 -0.35 27.04
C GLY A 143 -11.70 0.16 26.45
N VAL A 144 -11.86 0.14 25.13
CA VAL A 144 -13.15 0.47 24.50
C VAL A 144 -14.08 -0.74 24.64
N ASP A 145 -14.88 -0.76 25.71
CA ASP A 145 -15.74 -1.90 26.08
C ASP A 145 -16.74 -2.31 24.99
N LEU A 146 -17.25 -1.33 24.22
CA LEU A 146 -18.15 -1.54 23.08
C LEU A 146 -17.85 -0.53 21.98
N LEU A 147 -17.27 -1.00 20.88
CA LEU A 147 -17.13 -0.21 19.65
C LEU A 147 -18.51 -0.02 19.02
N PRO A 148 -19.01 1.23 18.86
CA PRO A 148 -20.24 1.48 18.14
C PRO A 148 -20.21 0.84 16.75
N ALA A 149 -21.28 0.16 16.35
CA ALA A 149 -21.37 -0.53 15.06
C ALA A 149 -21.03 0.37 13.86
N ARG A 150 -21.32 1.67 13.97
CA ARG A 150 -20.95 2.67 12.98
C ARG A 150 -19.43 2.83 12.83
N LEU A 151 -18.69 2.92 13.94
CA LEU A 151 -17.23 3.04 13.90
C LEU A 151 -16.55 1.77 13.36
N PHE A 152 -17.08 0.60 13.70
CA PHE A 152 -16.63 -0.65 13.10
C PHE A 152 -16.84 -0.67 11.58
N ARG A 153 -18.05 -0.31 11.13
CA ARG A 153 -18.38 -0.27 9.71
C ARG A 153 -17.49 0.72 8.96
N ASP A 154 -17.32 1.92 9.50
CA ASP A 154 -16.54 2.97 8.86
C ASP A 154 -15.05 2.54 8.77
N ASN A 155 -14.47 1.95 9.83
CA ASN A 155 -13.13 1.35 9.80
C ASN A 155 -13.01 0.17 8.81
N PHE A 156 -14.03 -0.68 8.71
CA PHE A 156 -14.04 -1.79 7.75
C PHE A 156 -14.03 -1.28 6.31
N LEU A 157 -14.86 -0.27 6.01
CA LEU A 157 -14.90 0.37 4.71
C LEU A 157 -13.56 1.04 4.39
N ASP A 158 -12.92 1.67 5.37
CA ASP A 158 -11.58 2.23 5.19
C ASP A 158 -10.57 1.18 4.79
N GLY A 159 -10.46 0.09 5.56
CA GLY A 159 -9.55 -0.99 5.19
C GLY A 159 -9.84 -1.56 3.81
N LEU A 160 -11.12 -1.79 3.49
CA LEU A 160 -11.51 -2.27 2.17
C LEU A 160 -11.09 -1.32 1.05
N PHE A 161 -11.31 -0.01 1.23
CA PHE A 161 -11.02 1.01 0.23
C PHE A 161 -9.53 1.32 0.11
N ILE A 162 -8.76 1.31 1.20
CA ILE A 162 -7.29 1.36 1.16
C ILE A 162 -6.80 0.17 0.34
N GLY A 163 -7.28 -1.03 0.66
CA GLY A 163 -6.83 -2.26 0.02
C GLY A 163 -7.16 -2.34 -1.46
N LEU A 164 -8.41 -2.06 -1.84
CA LEU A 164 -8.84 -2.06 -3.24
C LEU A 164 -8.20 -0.91 -4.02
N GLY A 165 -8.14 0.29 -3.46
CA GLY A 165 -7.53 1.45 -4.10
C GLY A 165 -6.05 1.22 -4.40
N LEU A 166 -5.31 0.69 -3.43
CA LEU A 166 -3.92 0.32 -3.58
C LEU A 166 -3.74 -0.76 -4.68
N GLY A 167 -4.48 -1.87 -4.57
CA GLY A 167 -4.36 -3.00 -5.48
C GLY A 167 -4.68 -2.62 -6.93
N LEU A 168 -5.80 -1.91 -7.15
CA LEU A 168 -6.22 -1.45 -8.48
C LEU A 168 -5.26 -0.39 -9.05
N GLY A 169 -4.77 0.52 -8.21
CA GLY A 169 -3.82 1.56 -8.64
C GLY A 169 -2.51 0.97 -9.15
N ILE A 170 -1.98 -0.02 -8.45
CA ILE A 170 -0.76 -0.72 -8.86
C ILE A 170 -0.97 -1.53 -10.13
N GLU A 171 -2.09 -2.26 -10.24
CA GLU A 171 -2.44 -3.02 -11.46
C GLU A 171 -2.54 -2.10 -12.68
N ALA A 172 -3.17 -0.92 -12.53
CA ALA A 172 -3.25 0.07 -13.59
C ALA A 172 -1.87 0.61 -14.00
N GLY A 173 -0.97 0.81 -13.02
CA GLY A 173 0.42 1.19 -13.27
C GLY A 173 1.21 0.13 -14.03
N GLU A 174 1.06 -1.15 -13.67
CA GLU A 174 1.69 -2.28 -14.37
C GLU A 174 1.18 -2.38 -15.81
N ALA A 175 -0.14 -2.29 -16.02
CA ALA A 175 -0.75 -2.30 -17.34
C ALA A 175 -0.25 -1.14 -18.23
N PHE A 176 -0.09 0.05 -17.66
CA PHE A 176 0.48 1.21 -18.37
C PHE A 176 1.93 0.97 -18.79
N LEU A 177 2.78 0.48 -17.89
CA LEU A 177 4.17 0.13 -18.21
C LEU A 177 4.26 -0.92 -19.31
N HIS A 178 3.45 -1.97 -19.22
CA HIS A 178 3.37 -3.02 -20.23
C HIS A 178 2.94 -2.48 -21.60
N SER A 179 2.01 -1.52 -21.63
CA SER A 179 1.59 -0.87 -22.89
C SER A 179 2.71 -0.08 -23.56
N ILE A 180 3.56 0.60 -22.78
CA ILE A 180 4.73 1.34 -23.29
C ILE A 180 5.76 0.36 -23.86
N GLU A 181 5.98 -0.76 -23.18
CA GLU A 181 6.94 -1.79 -23.60
C GLU A 181 6.54 -2.41 -24.93
N ILE A 182 5.27 -2.81 -25.08
CA ILE A 182 4.72 -3.28 -26.36
C ILE A 182 4.90 -2.23 -27.46
N HIS A 183 4.59 -0.96 -27.16
CA HIS A 183 4.73 0.11 -28.16
C HIS A 183 6.19 0.32 -28.59
N ARG A 184 7.13 0.20 -27.65
CA ARG A 184 8.57 0.31 -27.91
C ARG A 184 9.07 -0.86 -28.76
N GLU A 185 8.67 -2.08 -28.45
CA GLU A 185 9.01 -3.28 -29.24
C GLU A 185 8.48 -3.17 -30.67
N THR A 186 7.24 -2.70 -30.81
CA THR A 186 6.60 -2.49 -32.12
C THR A 186 7.34 -1.43 -32.94
N ARG A 187 7.84 -0.35 -32.31
CA ARG A 187 8.61 0.70 -33.00
C ARG A 187 10.06 0.30 -33.34
N THR A 188 10.69 -0.53 -32.53
CA THR A 188 12.12 -0.88 -32.67
C THR A 188 12.35 -2.18 -33.43
N GLY A 189 11.32 -3.00 -33.64
CA GLY A 189 11.41 -4.29 -34.33
C GLY A 189 12.17 -5.36 -33.56
N VAL A 190 12.65 -5.06 -32.35
CA VAL A 190 13.37 -6.00 -31.47
C VAL A 190 12.37 -6.62 -30.51
N LYS A 191 12.07 -7.90 -30.70
CA LYS A 191 11.38 -8.73 -29.70
C LYS A 191 12.40 -9.23 -28.69
N HIS A 192 12.30 -8.82 -27.43
CA HIS A 192 13.01 -9.51 -26.36
C HIS A 192 12.18 -10.73 -25.97
N ALA A 193 12.65 -11.91 -26.42
CA ALA A 193 12.07 -13.21 -26.10
C ALA A 193 12.28 -13.60 -24.63
#